data_AF-A0A7S4RR31-F1
#
_entry.id   AF-A0A7S4RR31-F1
#
_cell.length_a   1.000
_cell.length_b   1.000
_cell.length_c   1.000
_cell.angle_alpha   90.00
_cell.angle_beta   90.00
_cell.angle_gamma   90.00
#
_symmetry.space_group_name_H-M   'P 1'
#
loop_
_entity.id
_entity.type
_entity.pdbx_description
1 polymer ?
#
loop_
_entity_poly.entity_id
_entity_poly.type
_entity_poly.pdbx_seq_one_letter_code
_entity_poly.pdbx_strand_id
1 'polypeptide(L)'
;SSDLDRAAGRSLGGRISDALQSKDYLLARHLLEEMKQKQIVPKLGSLQRWVRECDAAFSVNGTKAADTEQNDVLRVLDAMIRCTQADVVREANKDSAPTDLIIKHPDWCPPSKFGTAGDETAADGYGAQDAEALASKFRIVSTEKGLHRKPPNKHDAVVYTSCPTAVPLAPLPPNTIAQHPVPHVPGCFVLTDVLTPHECTRIIQAAEAIKFMPDEPLDDIVARSILAHNVYWLADPALNKALYDRCAAFLPNSLGLNARWRVYRYEPGAVYRPHIDGSWPGSGLHPQTGEYMYDAYGDRQSKMTFLLRLNDDFEGGATTYFVPSPDVGFMHARGVTTPRGSVVCFPHGDAQGSLLHEGSAVTRGYKYIVRTDVLYPLSTDHGRGKMT
;
A
#
# COMPACT_ATOMS: atom_id res chain seq x y z
N SER A 1 -28.86 -26.24 19.69
CA SER A 1 -29.84 -25.15 19.53
C SER A 1 -29.28 -23.76 19.81
N SER A 2 -28.11 -23.60 20.47
CA SER A 2 -27.60 -22.30 20.94
C SER A 2 -26.78 -21.49 19.91
N ASP A 3 -26.19 -22.12 18.90
CA ASP A 3 -25.32 -21.43 17.92
C ASP A 3 -26.09 -20.86 16.72
N LEU A 4 -27.20 -21.51 16.33
CA LEU A 4 -28.10 -21.02 15.27
C LEU A 4 -28.83 -19.73 15.70
N ASP A 5 -29.23 -19.62 16.96
CA ASP A 5 -29.89 -18.41 17.49
C ASP A 5 -28.92 -17.23 17.67
N ARG A 6 -27.62 -17.47 17.92
CA ARG A 6 -26.60 -16.39 17.93
C ARG A 6 -26.31 -15.81 16.54
N ALA A 7 -26.45 -16.62 15.48
CA ALA A 7 -26.21 -16.19 14.11
C ALA A 7 -27.33 -15.30 13.55
N ALA A 8 -28.57 -15.48 14.01
CA ALA A 8 -29.75 -14.77 13.49
C ALA A 8 -29.77 -13.25 13.81
N GLY A 9 -29.03 -12.80 14.83
CA GLY A 9 -28.94 -11.37 15.21
C GLY A 9 -27.68 -10.64 14.72
N ARG A 10 -26.75 -11.31 14.03
CA ARG A 10 -25.48 -10.71 13.58
C ARG A 10 -25.61 -10.11 12.17
N SER A 11 -25.04 -8.92 12.00
CA SER A 11 -24.90 -8.29 10.67
C SER A 11 -24.19 -9.24 9.69
N LEU A 12 -24.45 -9.07 8.39
CA LEU A 12 -23.85 -9.91 7.35
C LEU A 12 -22.31 -9.92 7.41
N GLY A 13 -21.69 -8.76 7.64
CA GLY A 13 -20.23 -8.67 7.85
C GLY A 13 -19.74 -9.39 9.12
N GLY A 14 -20.55 -9.43 10.17
CA GLY A 14 -20.24 -10.23 11.37
C GLY A 14 -20.19 -11.72 11.05
N ARG A 15 -21.23 -12.22 10.36
CA ARG A 15 -21.33 -13.63 9.93
C ARG A 15 -20.19 -14.03 8.99
N ILE A 16 -19.77 -13.15 8.08
CA ILE A 16 -18.59 -13.38 7.21
C ILE A 16 -17.33 -13.53 8.07
N SER A 17 -17.13 -12.65 9.05
CA SER A 17 -15.97 -12.73 9.95
C SER A 17 -15.95 -14.05 10.73
N ASP A 18 -17.10 -14.49 11.24
CA ASP A 18 -17.22 -15.78 11.97
C ASP A 18 -16.89 -16.98 11.07
N ALA A 19 -17.36 -16.96 9.82
CA ALA A 19 -17.10 -18.01 8.84
C ALA A 19 -15.60 -18.10 8.49
N LEU A 20 -14.93 -16.97 8.28
CA LEU A 20 -13.49 -16.93 8.01
C LEU A 20 -12.66 -17.41 9.21
N GLN A 21 -13.01 -16.99 10.42
CA GLN A 21 -12.33 -17.43 11.65
C GLN A 21 -12.49 -18.93 11.89
N SER A 22 -13.63 -19.50 11.48
CA SER A 22 -13.94 -20.92 11.59
C SER A 22 -13.49 -21.73 10.37
N LYS A 23 -12.81 -21.09 9.40
CA LYS A 23 -12.38 -21.68 8.12
C LYS A 23 -13.51 -22.29 7.28
N ASP A 24 -14.75 -21.84 7.46
CA ASP A 24 -15.89 -22.22 6.62
C ASP A 24 -15.94 -21.31 5.38
N TYR A 25 -15.02 -21.57 4.45
CA TYR A 25 -14.87 -20.78 3.23
C TYR A 25 -16.07 -20.90 2.29
N LEU A 26 -16.83 -22.01 2.35
CA LEU A 26 -18.06 -22.16 1.57
C LEU A 26 -19.14 -21.21 2.08
N LEU A 27 -19.38 -21.18 3.40
CA LEU A 27 -20.32 -20.23 4.00
C LEU A 27 -19.88 -18.79 3.75
N ALA A 28 -18.58 -18.48 3.91
CA ALA A 28 -18.05 -17.15 3.63
C ALA A 28 -18.38 -16.69 2.20
N ARG A 29 -18.22 -17.56 1.19
CA ARG A 29 -18.58 -17.25 -0.21
C ARG A 29 -20.08 -17.01 -0.40
N HIS A 30 -20.95 -17.84 0.20
CA HIS A 30 -22.39 -17.62 0.13
C HIS A 30 -22.81 -16.28 0.74
N LEU A 31 -22.21 -15.91 1.89
CA LEU A 31 -22.49 -14.64 2.56
C LEU A 31 -21.95 -13.43 1.79
N LEU A 32 -20.79 -13.56 1.12
CA LEU A 32 -20.24 -12.53 0.24
C LEU A 32 -21.10 -12.36 -1.02
N GLU A 33 -21.61 -13.43 -1.61
CA GLU A 33 -22.55 -13.35 -2.73
C GLU A 33 -23.88 -12.70 -2.29
N GLU A 34 -24.40 -13.03 -1.10
CA GLU A 34 -25.55 -12.32 -0.51
C GLU A 34 -25.26 -10.82 -0.33
N MET A 35 -24.06 -10.47 0.13
CA MET A 35 -23.61 -9.08 0.33
C MET A 35 -23.59 -8.31 -1.00
N LYS A 36 -23.03 -8.93 -2.04
CA LYS A 36 -22.97 -8.39 -3.40
C LYS A 36 -24.36 -8.22 -4.02
N GLN A 37 -25.24 -9.23 -3.92
CA GLN A 37 -26.62 -9.16 -4.42
C GLN A 37 -27.43 -8.06 -3.76
N LYS A 38 -27.21 -7.82 -2.47
CA LYS A 38 -27.81 -6.72 -1.71
C LYS A 38 -27.12 -5.37 -1.94
N GLN A 39 -26.07 -5.30 -2.77
CA GLN A 39 -25.26 -4.11 -3.02
C GLN A 39 -24.72 -3.46 -1.74
N ILE A 40 -24.38 -4.29 -0.75
CA ILE A 40 -23.81 -3.83 0.52
C ILE A 40 -22.29 -3.81 0.37
N VAL A 41 -21.69 -2.62 0.43
CA VAL A 41 -20.23 -2.48 0.45
C VAL A 41 -19.70 -2.80 1.86
N PRO A 42 -18.70 -3.67 2.01
CA PRO A 42 -18.12 -3.96 3.33
C PRO A 42 -17.47 -2.72 3.93
N LYS A 43 -17.41 -2.62 5.26
CA LYS A 43 -16.57 -1.59 5.91
C LYS A 43 -15.10 -1.86 5.60
N LEU A 44 -14.31 -0.81 5.33
CA LEU A 44 -12.88 -0.94 5.00
C LEU A 44 -12.12 -1.79 6.02
N GLY A 45 -12.26 -1.50 7.31
CA GLY A 45 -11.59 -2.25 8.37
C GLY A 45 -12.01 -3.73 8.46
N SER A 46 -13.22 -4.07 8.02
CA SER A 46 -13.64 -5.48 7.91
C SER A 46 -12.95 -6.15 6.72
N LEU A 47 -12.99 -5.53 5.54
CA LEU A 47 -12.32 -6.03 4.34
C LEU A 47 -10.82 -6.26 4.57
N GLN A 48 -10.13 -5.30 5.18
CA GLN A 48 -8.71 -5.41 5.53
C GLN A 48 -8.42 -6.57 6.50
N ARG A 49 -9.35 -6.88 7.40
CA ARG A 49 -9.21 -8.02 8.32
C ARG A 49 -9.41 -9.34 7.57
N TRP A 50 -10.48 -9.43 6.78
CA TRP A 50 -10.82 -10.63 6.01
C TRP A 50 -9.72 -11.03 5.02
N VAL A 51 -9.11 -10.06 4.33
CA VAL A 51 -7.97 -10.31 3.43
C VAL A 51 -6.77 -10.84 4.22
N ARG A 52 -6.45 -10.28 5.39
CA ARG A 52 -5.36 -10.79 6.26
C ARG A 52 -5.63 -12.19 6.79
N GLU A 53 -6.87 -12.50 7.15
CA GLU A 53 -7.29 -13.85 7.58
C GLU A 53 -7.11 -14.87 6.44
N CYS A 54 -7.41 -14.48 5.20
CA CYS A 54 -7.16 -15.30 4.02
C CYS A 54 -5.66 -15.48 3.74
N ASP A 55 -4.86 -14.41 3.82
CA ASP A 55 -3.41 -14.51 3.60
C ASP A 55 -2.73 -15.43 4.63
N ALA A 56 -3.15 -15.34 5.90
CA ALA A 56 -2.66 -16.21 6.96
C ALA A 56 -2.82 -17.69 6.64
N ALA A 57 -3.91 -18.08 5.95
CA ALA A 57 -4.17 -19.47 5.57
C ALA A 57 -3.11 -20.05 4.62
N PHE A 58 -2.47 -19.23 3.77
CA PHE A 58 -1.35 -19.69 2.93
C PHE A 58 -0.08 -19.98 3.75
N SER A 59 0.05 -19.39 4.95
CA SER A 59 1.26 -19.44 5.77
C SER A 59 1.20 -20.50 6.89
N VAL A 60 0.11 -21.27 7.03
CA VAL A 60 -0.06 -22.23 8.14
C VAL A 60 0.71 -23.53 7.94
N ASN A 61 1.11 -23.90 6.73
CA ASN A 61 1.83 -25.15 6.54
C ASN A 61 2.99 -25.01 5.54
N GLY A 62 4.21 -25.21 6.01
CA GLY A 62 5.37 -25.57 5.17
C GLY A 62 5.20 -26.92 4.45
N THR A 63 4.09 -27.60 4.66
CA THR A 63 3.51 -28.61 3.77
C THR A 63 2.35 -27.96 3.04
N LYS A 64 2.35 -27.95 1.70
CA LYS A 64 1.23 -27.46 0.86
C LYS A 64 -0.10 -27.60 1.59
N ALA A 65 -0.80 -26.49 1.89
CA ALA A 65 -2.23 -26.60 2.19
C ALA A 65 -2.81 -27.55 1.13
N ALA A 66 -3.62 -28.54 1.53
CA ALA A 66 -4.22 -29.42 0.53
C ALA A 66 -4.81 -28.52 -0.55
N ASP A 67 -4.45 -28.72 -1.83
CA ASP A 67 -4.67 -27.76 -2.91
C ASP A 67 -6.11 -27.17 -2.90
N THR A 68 -7.08 -27.94 -2.38
CA THR A 68 -8.45 -27.54 -2.05
C THR A 68 -8.61 -26.34 -1.08
N GLU A 69 -7.97 -26.32 0.11
CA GLU A 69 -8.10 -25.20 1.07
C GLU A 69 -7.53 -23.91 0.45
N GLN A 70 -6.38 -24.03 -0.21
CA GLN A 70 -5.76 -22.92 -0.92
C GLN A 70 -6.70 -22.36 -2.01
N ASN A 71 -7.30 -23.26 -2.80
CA ASN A 71 -8.25 -22.89 -3.83
C ASN A 71 -9.51 -22.22 -3.27
N ASP A 72 -10.02 -22.68 -2.13
CA ASP A 72 -11.16 -22.07 -1.48
C ASP A 72 -10.86 -20.67 -0.95
N VAL A 73 -9.69 -20.46 -0.33
CA VAL A 73 -9.24 -19.13 0.11
C VAL A 73 -9.14 -18.16 -1.08
N LEU A 74 -8.57 -18.60 -2.19
CA LEU A 74 -8.48 -17.78 -3.41
C LEU A 74 -9.86 -17.40 -3.95
N ARG A 75 -10.82 -18.30 -3.93
CA ARG A 75 -12.21 -18.03 -4.32
C ARG A 75 -12.93 -17.09 -3.35
N VAL A 76 -12.59 -17.13 -2.06
CA VAL A 76 -13.09 -16.14 -1.09
C VAL A 76 -12.51 -14.76 -1.41
N LEU A 77 -11.21 -14.64 -1.70
CA LEU A 77 -10.59 -13.38 -2.10
C LEU A 77 -11.25 -12.80 -3.37
N ASP A 78 -11.50 -13.64 -4.38
CA ASP A 78 -12.27 -13.26 -5.57
C ASP A 78 -13.69 -12.76 -5.21
N ALA A 79 -14.39 -13.46 -4.32
CA ALA A 79 -15.71 -13.03 -3.86
C ALA A 79 -15.66 -11.67 -3.12
N MET A 80 -14.62 -11.41 -2.32
CA MET A 80 -14.43 -10.13 -1.64
C MET A 80 -14.22 -8.98 -2.63
N ILE A 81 -13.32 -9.13 -3.60
CA ILE A 81 -13.05 -8.07 -4.59
C ILE A 81 -14.26 -7.82 -5.48
N ARG A 82 -15.09 -8.84 -5.77
CA ARG A 82 -16.36 -8.63 -6.50
C ARG A 82 -17.40 -7.82 -5.73
N CYS A 83 -17.31 -7.75 -4.40
CA CYS A 83 -18.16 -6.87 -3.59
C CYS A 83 -17.72 -5.40 -3.66
N THR A 84 -16.48 -5.12 -4.05
CA THR A 84 -15.88 -3.77 -4.01
C THR A 84 -15.44 -3.24 -5.36
N GLN A 85 -15.39 -4.10 -6.38
CA GLN A 85 -14.90 -3.81 -7.73
C GLN A 85 -15.84 -4.38 -8.81
N ALA A 86 -17.15 -4.37 -8.55
CA ALA A 86 -18.15 -4.95 -9.46
C ALA A 86 -18.08 -4.40 -10.90
N ASP A 87 -17.66 -3.15 -11.07
CA ASP A 87 -17.56 -2.49 -12.38
C ASP A 87 -16.39 -3.01 -13.23
N VAL A 88 -15.30 -3.48 -12.59
CA VAL A 88 -14.10 -4.00 -13.27
C VAL A 88 -14.38 -5.30 -14.03
N VAL A 89 -15.35 -6.09 -13.57
CA VAL A 89 -15.74 -7.38 -14.16
C VAL A 89 -16.37 -7.21 -15.55
N ARG A 90 -16.97 -6.04 -15.85
CA ARG A 90 -17.75 -5.83 -17.09
C ARG A 90 -16.88 -5.61 -18.34
N GLU A 91 -15.60 -5.28 -18.17
CA GLU A 91 -14.71 -4.88 -19.27
C GLU A 91 -13.68 -5.94 -19.70
N ALA A 92 -13.68 -7.12 -19.06
CA ALA A 92 -12.66 -8.14 -19.33
C ALA A 92 -13.09 -9.11 -20.46
N ASN A 93 -12.18 -9.35 -21.41
CA ASN A 93 -12.36 -10.30 -22.51
C ASN A 93 -12.37 -11.75 -22.01
N LYS A 94 -13.17 -12.60 -22.67
CA LYS A 94 -13.16 -14.05 -22.45
C LYS A 94 -11.91 -14.65 -23.08
N ASP A 95 -10.86 -14.84 -22.29
CA ASP A 95 -9.73 -15.71 -22.66
C ASP A 95 -10.11 -17.19 -22.47
N SER A 96 -9.31 -18.11 -23.04
CA SER A 96 -9.48 -19.56 -22.88
C SER A 96 -9.49 -19.99 -21.41
N ALA A 97 -10.25 -21.04 -21.08
CA ALA A 97 -10.44 -21.54 -19.72
C ALA A 97 -9.10 -21.69 -18.97
N PRO A 98 -8.86 -20.91 -17.89
CA PRO A 98 -7.60 -20.89 -17.18
C PRO A 98 -7.36 -22.20 -16.40
N THR A 99 -6.11 -22.66 -16.36
CA THR A 99 -5.69 -23.84 -15.59
C THR A 99 -5.46 -23.53 -14.11
N ASP A 100 -5.03 -22.30 -13.79
CA ASP A 100 -4.75 -21.83 -12.43
C ASP A 100 -5.77 -20.76 -11.99
N LEU A 101 -6.10 -20.73 -10.69
CA LEU A 101 -7.02 -19.73 -10.13
C LEU A 101 -6.45 -18.30 -10.16
N ILE A 102 -5.12 -18.16 -10.23
CA ILE A 102 -4.45 -16.88 -10.45
C ILE A 102 -3.76 -16.90 -11.82
N ILE A 103 -4.27 -16.08 -12.73
CA ILE A 103 -3.70 -15.88 -14.06
C ILE A 103 -2.64 -14.78 -13.96
N LYS A 104 -1.36 -15.17 -13.97
CA LYS A 104 -0.24 -14.23 -13.91
C LYS A 104 0.07 -13.66 -15.29
N HIS A 105 0.16 -12.34 -15.36
CA HIS A 105 0.59 -11.62 -16.57
C HIS A 105 2.03 -11.13 -16.42
N PRO A 106 2.75 -10.87 -17.54
CA PRO A 106 4.04 -10.20 -17.49
C PRO A 106 3.95 -8.86 -16.77
N ASP A 107 5.00 -8.52 -16.02
CA ASP A 107 5.11 -7.22 -15.37
C ASP A 107 5.09 -6.09 -16.41
N TRP A 108 4.29 -5.07 -16.15
CA TRP A 108 4.20 -3.88 -16.98
C TRP A 108 5.04 -2.74 -16.40
N CYS A 109 5.79 -2.05 -17.27
CA CYS A 109 6.63 -0.91 -16.91
C CYS A 109 6.46 0.22 -17.94
N PRO A 110 6.13 1.45 -17.55
CA PRO A 110 6.07 2.57 -18.47
C PRO A 110 7.47 3.09 -18.85
N PRO A 111 7.61 3.78 -19.99
CA PRO A 111 8.89 4.39 -20.38
C PRO A 111 9.25 5.58 -19.49
N SER A 112 10.54 5.85 -19.31
CA SER A 112 11.09 7.01 -18.58
C SER A 112 12.06 7.80 -19.44
N LYS A 113 12.10 9.13 -19.24
CA LYS A 113 13.06 10.03 -19.89
C LYS A 113 14.44 10.01 -19.25
N PHE A 114 14.53 9.71 -17.96
CA PHE A 114 15.82 9.57 -17.27
C PHE A 114 16.52 8.24 -17.60
N GLY A 115 15.81 7.30 -18.24
CA GLY A 115 16.33 5.99 -18.62
C GLY A 115 16.59 5.09 -17.41
N THR A 116 16.92 3.83 -17.65
CA THR A 116 17.33 2.86 -16.63
C THR A 116 18.84 2.90 -16.39
N ALA A 117 19.47 4.09 -16.50
CA ALA A 117 20.91 4.22 -16.43
C ALA A 117 21.38 3.61 -15.10
N GLY A 118 22.07 2.47 -15.19
CA GLY A 118 22.72 1.81 -14.06
C GLY A 118 23.80 2.74 -13.57
N ASP A 119 23.48 3.52 -12.54
CA ASP A 119 24.52 4.23 -11.80
C ASP A 119 25.45 3.17 -11.20
N GLU A 120 26.73 3.27 -11.54
CA GLU A 120 27.82 2.45 -10.96
C GLU A 120 27.88 2.55 -9.43
N THR A 121 27.12 3.46 -8.80
CA THR A 121 26.98 3.61 -7.34
C THR A 121 26.26 2.45 -6.65
N ALA A 122 25.59 1.56 -7.39
CA ALA A 122 24.84 0.43 -6.82
C ALA A 122 25.74 -0.66 -6.19
N ALA A 123 27.01 -0.78 -6.64
CA ALA A 123 27.90 -1.84 -6.15
C ALA A 123 28.40 -1.61 -4.71
N ASP A 124 28.55 -0.35 -4.29
CA ASP A 124 29.09 0.05 -2.98
C ASP A 124 28.01 0.47 -1.96
N GLY A 125 26.73 0.40 -2.34
CA GLY A 125 25.58 0.75 -1.50
C GLY A 125 25.26 2.25 -1.45
N TYR A 126 24.06 2.59 -0.95
CA TYR A 126 23.54 3.96 -0.91
C TYR A 126 24.06 4.80 0.28
N GLY A 127 25.25 4.48 0.80
CA GLY A 127 25.85 5.23 1.91
C GLY A 127 26.18 6.67 1.53
N ALA A 128 25.84 7.63 2.38
CA ALA A 128 26.34 9.00 2.23
C ALA A 128 27.78 9.09 2.78
N GLN A 129 28.68 9.73 2.04
CA GLN A 129 30.04 10.02 2.55
C GLN A 129 29.99 10.83 3.86
N ASP A 130 29.03 11.75 3.99
CA ASP A 130 28.79 12.57 5.19
C ASP A 130 27.52 12.13 5.95
N ALA A 131 27.38 10.84 6.24
CA ALA A 131 26.18 10.30 6.91
C ALA A 131 25.85 10.99 8.25
N GLU A 132 26.87 11.34 9.05
CA GLU A 132 26.66 12.03 10.34
C GLU A 132 26.13 13.46 10.16
N ALA A 133 26.69 14.21 9.21
CA ALA A 133 26.19 15.55 8.88
C ALA A 133 24.75 15.49 8.36
N LEU A 134 24.41 14.48 7.55
CA LEU A 134 23.06 14.28 7.06
C LEU A 134 22.10 13.89 8.20
N ALA A 135 22.49 12.98 9.09
CA ALA A 135 21.72 12.59 10.26
C ALA A 135 21.44 13.77 11.20
N SER A 136 22.40 14.70 11.35
CA SER A 136 22.24 15.92 12.17
C SER A 136 21.10 16.83 11.72
N LYS A 137 20.64 16.68 10.47
CA LYS A 137 19.49 17.42 9.90
C LYS A 137 18.15 16.83 10.30
N PHE A 138 18.13 15.75 11.06
CA PHE A 138 16.94 15.06 11.52
C PHE A 138 16.79 15.15 13.03
N ARG A 139 15.53 15.18 13.49
CA ARG A 139 15.18 15.07 14.90
C ARG A 139 14.00 14.14 15.09
N ILE A 140 13.94 13.48 16.24
CA ILE A 140 12.80 12.66 16.63
C ILE A 140 11.64 13.57 17.03
N VAL A 141 10.43 13.24 16.58
CA VAL A 141 9.18 13.97 16.88
C VAL A 141 8.13 13.11 17.58
N SER A 142 8.33 11.79 17.59
CA SER A 142 7.53 10.84 18.36
C SER A 142 8.24 9.50 18.45
N THR A 143 8.05 8.80 19.56
CA THR A 143 8.47 7.42 19.76
C THR A 143 7.33 6.65 20.40
N GLU A 144 6.84 5.61 19.73
CA GLU A 144 5.91 4.65 20.28
C GLU A 144 6.65 3.35 20.60
N LYS A 145 6.54 2.89 21.85
CA LYS A 145 7.18 1.64 22.28
C LYS A 145 6.65 0.46 21.50
N GLY A 146 7.53 -0.47 21.10
CA GLY A 146 7.18 -1.64 20.29
C GLY A 146 5.96 -2.40 20.83
N LEU A 147 5.91 -2.62 22.14
CA LEU A 147 4.79 -3.30 22.82
C LEU A 147 3.45 -2.56 22.74
N HIS A 148 3.46 -1.25 22.51
CA HIS A 148 2.25 -0.41 22.42
C HIS A 148 1.76 -0.21 20.98
N ARG A 149 2.61 -0.51 19.99
CA ARG A 149 2.24 -0.50 18.58
C ARG A 149 1.03 -1.41 18.34
N LYS A 150 0.31 -1.16 17.26
CA LYS A 150 -0.84 -1.96 16.83
C LYS A 150 -0.60 -2.50 15.41
N PRO A 151 -0.27 -3.80 15.24
CA PRO A 151 -0.04 -4.79 16.29
C PRO A 151 1.26 -4.54 17.07
N PRO A 152 1.41 -5.12 18.29
CA PRO A 152 2.65 -5.04 19.06
C PRO A 152 3.84 -5.58 18.25
N ASN A 153 5.02 -5.00 18.47
CA ASN A 153 6.22 -5.25 17.70
C ASN A 153 7.46 -5.36 18.60
N LYS A 154 8.48 -6.07 18.13
CA LYS A 154 9.78 -6.14 18.83
C LYS A 154 10.49 -4.78 18.83
N HIS A 155 10.23 -3.93 17.83
CA HIS A 155 10.94 -2.67 17.64
C HIS A 155 10.03 -1.45 17.86
N ASP A 156 10.59 -0.41 18.49
CA ASP A 156 9.93 0.88 18.67
C ASP A 156 9.63 1.55 17.32
N ALA A 157 8.50 2.25 17.23
CA ALA A 157 8.19 3.11 16.09
C ALA A 157 8.68 4.53 16.39
N VAL A 158 9.83 4.88 15.81
CA VAL A 158 10.42 6.22 15.92
C VAL A 158 10.07 7.04 14.69
N VAL A 159 9.49 8.22 14.88
CA VAL A 159 9.15 9.17 13.82
C VAL A 159 10.16 10.30 13.82
N TYR A 160 10.83 10.48 12.69
CA TYR A 160 11.79 11.57 12.46
C TYR A 160 11.14 12.68 11.64
N THR A 161 11.61 13.91 11.78
CA THR A 161 11.40 14.98 10.80
C THR A 161 12.73 15.57 10.38
N SER A 162 12.79 16.13 9.19
CA SER A 162 13.97 16.78 8.61
C SER A 162 13.90 18.30 8.73
N CYS A 163 15.06 18.97 8.66
CA CYS A 163 15.08 20.38 8.29
C CYS A 163 14.86 20.53 6.77
N PRO A 164 14.36 21.70 6.29
CA PRO A 164 14.08 21.92 4.86
C PRO A 164 15.25 21.72 3.90
N THR A 165 16.50 21.75 4.40
CA THR A 165 17.71 21.59 3.59
C THR A 165 18.28 20.17 3.63
N ALA A 166 17.56 19.20 4.19
CA ALA A 166 17.99 17.81 4.22
C ALA A 166 18.02 17.20 2.81
N VAL A 167 16.93 17.35 2.06
CA VAL A 167 16.79 16.87 0.69
C VAL A 167 16.12 17.94 -0.17
N PRO A 168 16.89 18.91 -0.70
CA PRO A 168 16.32 19.91 -1.61
C PRO A 168 15.95 19.24 -2.95
N LEU A 169 14.77 19.58 -3.47
CA LEU A 169 14.34 19.19 -4.81
C LEU A 169 14.59 20.35 -5.78
N ALA A 170 15.25 20.08 -6.90
CA ALA A 170 15.53 21.09 -7.91
C ALA A 170 14.28 21.37 -8.77
N PRO A 171 14.15 22.52 -9.44
CA PRO A 171 13.13 22.68 -10.47
C PRO A 171 13.30 21.63 -11.58
N LEU A 172 12.22 20.96 -11.97
CA LEU A 172 12.22 20.10 -13.16
C LEU A 172 11.92 20.94 -14.40
N PRO A 173 12.44 20.56 -15.57
CA PRO A 173 12.00 21.13 -16.84
C PRO A 173 10.47 20.96 -17.02
N PRO A 174 9.79 21.91 -17.68
CA PRO A 174 8.37 21.76 -18.01
C PRO A 174 8.12 20.46 -18.79
N ASN A 175 6.94 19.87 -18.62
CA ASN A 175 6.52 18.64 -19.29
C ASN A 175 7.47 17.44 -19.08
N THR A 176 8.25 17.42 -18.00
CA THR A 176 9.08 16.26 -17.63
C THR A 176 8.20 15.07 -17.30
N ILE A 177 7.24 15.25 -16.41
CA ILE A 177 6.38 14.19 -15.87
C ILE A 177 5.32 13.78 -16.89
N ALA A 178 5.12 12.48 -17.04
CA ALA A 178 4.04 11.90 -17.85
C ALA A 178 3.21 10.92 -17.01
N GLN A 179 1.91 10.91 -17.25
CA GLN A 179 0.98 9.96 -16.64
C GLN A 179 0.73 8.78 -17.60
N HIS A 180 0.77 7.58 -17.05
CA HIS A 180 0.52 6.33 -17.78
C HIS A 180 -0.51 5.50 -17.02
N PRO A 181 -1.74 5.31 -17.54
CA PRO A 181 -2.71 4.40 -16.94
C PRO A 181 -2.14 2.98 -16.89
N VAL A 182 -2.32 2.26 -15.78
CA VAL A 182 -1.90 0.87 -15.68
C VAL A 182 -2.92 -0.02 -16.43
N PRO A 183 -2.48 -0.81 -17.42
CA PRO A 183 -3.38 -1.66 -18.20
C PRO A 183 -4.15 -2.63 -17.30
N HIS A 184 -5.48 -2.67 -17.47
CA HIS A 184 -6.38 -3.58 -16.77
C HIS A 184 -6.39 -3.47 -15.24
N VAL A 185 -5.91 -2.36 -14.67
CA VAL A 185 -6.00 -2.06 -13.24
C VAL A 185 -6.70 -0.71 -13.05
N PRO A 186 -8.04 -0.69 -12.94
CA PRO A 186 -8.80 0.56 -12.95
C PRO A 186 -8.42 1.51 -11.81
N GLY A 187 -8.31 2.80 -12.15
CA GLY A 187 -7.90 3.85 -11.22
C GLY A 187 -6.41 3.86 -10.86
N CYS A 188 -5.63 2.85 -11.29
CA CYS A 188 -4.18 2.82 -11.08
C CYS A 188 -3.45 3.49 -12.25
N PHE A 189 -2.48 4.34 -11.95
CA PHE A 189 -1.63 5.00 -12.94
C PHE A 189 -0.22 5.24 -12.39
N VAL A 190 0.73 5.43 -13.30
CA VAL A 190 2.12 5.78 -12.97
C VAL A 190 2.41 7.20 -13.44
N LEU A 191 3.03 8.00 -12.58
CA LEU A 191 3.68 9.25 -12.94
C LEU A 191 5.18 8.98 -13.09
N THR A 192 5.72 9.10 -14.30
CA THR A 192 7.16 8.88 -14.55
C THR A 192 7.97 10.15 -14.37
N ASP A 193 9.24 9.99 -14.02
CA ASP A 193 10.21 11.10 -13.95
C ASP A 193 9.82 12.19 -12.93
N VAL A 194 9.16 11.80 -11.82
CA VAL A 194 8.75 12.70 -10.74
C VAL A 194 9.94 13.15 -9.91
N LEU A 195 10.93 12.29 -9.71
CA LEU A 195 12.24 12.64 -9.12
C LEU A 195 13.37 12.32 -10.10
N THR A 196 14.43 13.12 -10.02
CA THR A 196 15.68 12.78 -10.70
C THR A 196 16.40 11.62 -9.99
N PRO A 197 17.26 10.87 -10.69
CA PRO A 197 18.16 9.88 -10.08
C PRO A 197 18.90 10.39 -8.84
N HIS A 198 19.44 11.61 -8.91
CA HIS A 198 20.15 12.24 -7.81
C HIS A 198 19.25 12.47 -6.60
N GLU A 199 18.04 13.01 -6.80
CA GLU A 199 17.07 13.23 -5.73
C GLU A 199 16.65 11.93 -5.06
N CYS A 200 16.44 10.86 -5.84
CA CYS A 200 16.18 9.53 -5.31
C CYS A 200 17.32 9.03 -4.41
N THR A 201 18.55 9.10 -4.88
CA THR A 201 19.75 8.72 -4.11
C THR A 201 19.87 9.54 -2.82
N ARG A 202 19.59 10.85 -2.87
CA ARG A 202 19.61 11.72 -1.68
C ARG A 202 18.55 11.33 -0.65
N ILE A 203 17.35 10.91 -1.07
CA ILE A 203 16.31 10.38 -0.16
C ILE A 203 16.77 9.08 0.48
N ILE A 204 17.33 8.14 -0.30
CA ILE A 204 17.83 6.87 0.24
C ILE A 204 18.95 7.13 1.27
N GLN A 205 19.93 7.95 0.91
CA GLN A 205 21.02 8.36 1.80
C GLN A 205 20.51 8.98 3.11
N ALA A 206 19.48 9.82 3.04
CA ALA A 206 18.88 10.45 4.20
C ALA A 206 18.19 9.43 5.12
N ALA A 207 17.48 8.45 4.55
CA ALA A 207 16.86 7.37 5.31
C ALA A 207 17.91 6.42 5.93
N GLU A 208 18.96 6.06 5.19
CA GLU A 208 20.08 5.26 5.71
C GLU A 208 20.81 5.97 6.87
N ALA A 209 21.00 7.29 6.78
CA ALA A 209 21.65 8.09 7.82
C ALA A 209 20.89 8.06 9.17
N ILE A 210 19.56 7.98 9.15
CA ILE A 210 18.72 7.82 10.35
C ILE A 210 18.37 6.37 10.70
N LYS A 211 18.95 5.42 9.95
CA LYS A 211 18.92 3.96 10.13
C LYS A 211 17.54 3.33 9.96
N PHE A 212 17.45 2.44 8.97
CA PHE A 212 16.31 1.55 8.81
C PHE A 212 16.18 0.60 10.01
N MET A 213 14.97 0.49 10.54
CA MET A 213 14.64 -0.43 11.64
C MET A 213 13.82 -1.61 11.12
N PRO A 214 14.03 -2.84 11.63
CA PRO A 214 13.20 -3.97 11.25
C PRO A 214 11.75 -3.80 11.71
N ASP A 215 10.82 -4.36 10.94
CA ASP A 215 9.41 -4.48 11.34
C ASP A 215 9.13 -5.94 11.70
N GLU A 216 9.05 -6.26 12.99
CA GLU A 216 8.85 -7.63 13.47
C GLU A 216 7.69 -7.68 14.48
N PRO A 217 6.44 -7.79 14.00
CA PRO A 217 5.28 -7.93 14.87
C PRO A 217 5.42 -9.14 15.79
N LEU A 218 4.91 -9.03 17.01
CA LEU A 218 4.88 -10.14 17.98
C LEU A 218 3.80 -11.19 17.64
N ASP A 219 2.88 -10.86 16.76
CA ASP A 219 1.83 -11.77 16.31
C ASP A 219 2.41 -12.80 15.34
N ASP A 220 2.33 -14.09 15.71
CA ASP A 220 2.86 -15.24 14.95
C ASP A 220 2.31 -15.34 13.53
N ILE A 221 1.16 -14.72 13.21
CA ILE A 221 0.61 -14.73 11.85
C ILE A 221 1.37 -13.74 10.94
N VAL A 222 1.70 -12.56 11.46
CA VAL A 222 2.36 -11.49 10.68
C VAL A 222 3.89 -11.68 10.68
N ALA A 223 4.45 -12.34 11.70
CA ALA A 223 5.87 -12.66 11.84
C ALA A 223 6.42 -13.66 10.79
N ARG A 224 5.58 -14.23 9.93
CA ARG A 224 5.95 -15.26 8.94
C ARG A 224 6.44 -14.73 7.59
N SER A 225 6.41 -13.42 7.40
CA SER A 225 6.96 -12.78 6.21
C SER A 225 8.23 -12.03 6.58
N ILE A 226 9.25 -12.09 5.72
CA ILE A 226 10.37 -11.16 5.80
C ILE A 226 9.77 -9.80 5.42
N LEU A 227 9.56 -8.94 6.40
CA LEU A 227 9.03 -7.60 6.19
C LEU A 227 10.16 -6.65 5.81
N ALA A 228 9.80 -5.58 5.09
CA ALA A 228 10.75 -4.52 4.81
C ALA A 228 11.20 -3.84 6.11
N HIS A 229 12.46 -3.46 6.18
CA HIS A 229 12.89 -2.49 7.17
C HIS A 229 12.32 -1.12 6.80
N ASN A 230 12.06 -0.28 7.80
CA ASN A 230 11.45 1.01 7.54
C ASN A 230 12.02 2.15 8.38
N VAL A 231 11.81 3.34 7.86
CA VAL A 231 11.95 4.61 8.56
C VAL A 231 10.62 5.34 8.47
N TYR A 232 10.10 5.82 9.61
CA TYR A 232 8.98 6.75 9.60
C TYR A 232 9.53 8.17 9.54
N TRP A 233 9.38 8.80 8.39
CA TRP A 233 9.85 10.14 8.12
C TRP A 233 8.66 11.06 7.91
N LEU A 234 8.47 12.02 8.81
CA LEU A 234 7.59 13.15 8.59
C LEU A 234 8.32 14.18 7.72
N ALA A 235 8.10 14.11 6.41
CA ALA A 235 8.71 15.00 5.43
C ALA A 235 8.43 16.46 5.79
N ASP A 236 9.47 17.28 5.75
CA ASP A 236 9.31 18.69 6.05
C ASP A 236 8.39 19.38 5.01
N PRO A 237 7.76 20.51 5.38
CA PRO A 237 6.80 21.16 4.51
C PRO A 237 7.37 21.57 3.14
N ALA A 238 8.66 21.91 3.04
CA ALA A 238 9.26 22.34 1.78
C ALA A 238 9.43 21.16 0.82
N LEU A 239 10.02 20.05 1.30
CA LEU A 239 10.16 18.82 0.54
C LEU A 239 8.80 18.25 0.11
N ASN A 240 7.87 18.13 1.06
CA ASN A 240 6.56 17.54 0.79
C ASN A 240 5.74 18.38 -0.21
N LYS A 241 5.80 19.72 -0.08
CA LYS A 241 5.14 20.62 -1.03
C LYS A 241 5.79 20.57 -2.41
N ALA A 242 7.12 20.59 -2.51
CA ALA A 242 7.80 20.53 -3.79
C ALA A 242 7.48 19.24 -4.57
N LEU A 243 7.42 18.10 -3.88
CA LEU A 243 7.01 16.82 -4.49
C LEU A 243 5.54 16.85 -4.92
N TYR A 244 4.65 17.41 -4.08
CA TYR A 244 3.23 17.56 -4.42
C TYR A 244 3.02 18.47 -5.64
N ASP A 245 3.67 19.64 -5.68
CA ASP A 245 3.52 20.62 -6.76
C ASP A 245 3.89 20.02 -8.12
N ARG A 246 4.91 19.14 -8.17
CA ARG A 246 5.28 18.37 -9.38
C ARG A 246 4.15 17.49 -9.89
N CYS A 247 3.33 16.94 -9.00
CA CYS A 247 2.30 15.95 -9.31
C CYS A 247 0.88 16.52 -9.36
N ALA A 248 0.64 17.72 -8.82
CA ALA A 248 -0.69 18.24 -8.54
C ALA A 248 -1.63 18.28 -9.77
N ALA A 249 -1.09 18.55 -10.96
CA ALA A 249 -1.86 18.55 -12.20
C ALA A 249 -2.47 17.18 -12.56
N PHE A 250 -1.90 16.09 -12.05
CA PHE A 250 -2.36 14.72 -12.27
C PHE A 250 -3.21 14.18 -11.11
N LEU A 251 -3.41 14.98 -10.07
CA LEU A 251 -4.09 14.63 -8.83
C LEU A 251 -5.29 15.58 -8.62
N PRO A 252 -6.35 15.48 -9.43
CA PRO A 252 -7.45 16.43 -9.38
C PRO A 252 -8.15 16.38 -8.02
N ASN A 253 -8.54 17.55 -7.50
CA ASN A 253 -9.24 17.74 -6.22
C ASN A 253 -8.47 17.32 -4.95
N SER A 254 -7.17 17.02 -5.06
CA SER A 254 -6.35 16.74 -3.88
C SER A 254 -5.93 18.02 -3.15
N LEU A 255 -5.65 17.88 -1.86
CA LEU A 255 -5.19 18.95 -0.97
C LEU A 255 -3.68 18.90 -0.66
N GLY A 256 -2.98 17.85 -1.10
CA GLY A 256 -1.57 17.64 -0.82
C GLY A 256 -1.21 16.15 -0.66
N LEU A 257 0.06 15.89 -0.37
CA LEU A 257 0.53 14.59 0.11
C LEU A 257 0.54 14.55 1.64
N ASN A 258 0.29 13.38 2.22
CA ASN A 258 0.51 13.16 3.64
C ASN A 258 2.01 13.35 3.96
N ALA A 259 2.33 14.16 4.97
CA ALA A 259 3.71 14.37 5.37
C ALA A 259 4.34 13.10 5.96
N ARG A 260 3.52 12.14 6.43
CA ARG A 260 4.01 10.87 6.99
C ARG A 260 4.45 9.90 5.90
N TRP A 261 5.71 9.98 5.55
CA TRP A 261 6.38 9.05 4.65
C TRP A 261 6.80 7.80 5.42
N ARG A 262 6.50 6.65 4.85
CA ARG A 262 7.12 5.37 5.22
C ARG A 262 8.15 5.05 4.16
N VAL A 263 9.42 5.22 4.50
CA VAL A 263 10.51 4.80 3.61
C VAL A 263 10.80 3.35 3.93
N TYR A 264 10.76 2.49 2.92
CA TYR A 264 10.97 1.05 3.07
C TYR A 264 12.22 0.61 2.33
N ARG A 265 12.95 -0.32 2.94
CA ARG A 265 14.01 -1.12 2.33
C ARG A 265 13.61 -2.58 2.34
N TYR A 266 13.38 -3.13 1.16
CA TYR A 266 13.08 -4.55 0.96
C TYR A 266 14.38 -5.27 0.60
N GLU A 267 14.73 -6.27 1.40
CA GLU A 267 15.88 -7.15 1.18
C GLU A 267 15.45 -8.40 0.39
N PRO A 268 16.37 -9.21 -0.16
CA PRO A 268 16.00 -10.44 -0.85
C PRO A 268 15.14 -11.36 0.04
N GLY A 269 14.04 -11.87 -0.53
CA GLY A 269 13.02 -12.64 0.17
C GLY A 269 11.93 -11.81 0.85
N ALA A 270 12.12 -10.49 0.99
CA ALA A 270 11.10 -9.62 1.59
C ALA A 270 9.87 -9.51 0.70
N VAL A 271 8.70 -9.72 1.29
CA VAL A 271 7.39 -9.67 0.62
C VAL A 271 6.42 -8.85 1.47
N TYR A 272 5.63 -8.00 0.81
CA TYR A 272 4.50 -7.35 1.46
C TYR A 272 3.22 -8.02 0.98
N ARG A 273 2.70 -8.92 1.81
CA ARG A 273 1.60 -9.83 1.48
C ARG A 273 0.34 -9.12 0.95
N PRO A 274 -0.55 -9.83 0.24
CA PRO A 274 -1.82 -9.29 -0.24
C PRO A 274 -2.61 -8.54 0.86
N HIS A 275 -2.94 -7.28 0.60
CA HIS A 275 -3.64 -6.43 1.54
C HIS A 275 -4.46 -5.34 0.83
N ILE A 276 -5.25 -4.62 1.65
CA ILE A 276 -5.99 -3.42 1.26
C ILE A 276 -5.45 -2.24 2.06
N ASP A 277 -5.16 -1.15 1.37
CA ASP A 277 -4.61 0.05 2.01
C ASP A 277 -5.64 0.81 2.85
N GLY A 278 -5.18 1.24 4.03
CA GLY A 278 -6.00 1.99 4.99
C GLY A 278 -6.09 3.46 4.63
N SER A 279 -7.13 4.13 5.13
CA SER A 279 -7.24 5.58 5.04
C SER A 279 -6.56 6.25 6.23
N TRP A 280 -5.91 7.38 6.00
CA TRP A 280 -5.14 8.16 6.98
C TRP A 280 -5.55 9.63 6.94
N PRO A 281 -5.72 10.31 8.08
CA PRO A 281 -5.85 11.76 8.09
C PRO A 281 -4.54 12.43 7.67
N GLY A 282 -4.59 13.72 7.37
CA GLY A 282 -3.39 14.49 7.09
C GLY A 282 -2.50 14.60 8.32
N SER A 283 -1.34 13.93 8.33
CA SER A 283 -0.40 14.02 9.45
C SER A 283 0.51 15.25 9.31
N GLY A 284 1.04 15.73 10.43
CA GLY A 284 1.88 16.91 10.47
C GLY A 284 2.58 17.11 11.82
N LEU A 285 3.11 18.30 12.04
CA LEU A 285 3.69 18.71 13.32
C LEU A 285 2.72 19.62 14.06
N HIS A 286 2.68 19.47 15.38
CA HIS A 286 1.98 20.41 16.25
C HIS A 286 2.67 21.79 16.17
N PRO A 287 1.93 22.87 15.86
CA PRO A 287 2.54 24.16 15.52
C PRO A 287 3.31 24.80 16.68
N GLN A 288 2.96 24.49 17.93
CA GLN A 288 3.65 25.04 19.11
C GLN A 288 4.70 24.11 19.71
N THR A 289 4.47 22.80 19.70
CA THR A 289 5.37 21.84 20.40
C THR A 289 6.35 21.16 19.45
N GLY A 290 6.06 21.17 18.14
CA GLY A 290 6.88 20.50 17.14
C GLY A 290 6.87 18.96 17.26
N GLU A 291 5.89 18.41 17.97
CA GLU A 291 5.62 16.98 18.11
C GLU A 291 4.76 16.45 16.96
N TYR A 292 4.82 15.14 16.69
CA TYR A 292 4.01 14.51 15.66
C TYR A 292 2.51 14.54 16.00
N MET A 293 1.70 14.95 15.01
CA MET A 293 0.25 14.85 15.04
C MET A 293 -0.22 13.85 13.98
N TYR A 294 -0.98 12.85 14.42
CA TYR A 294 -1.62 11.88 13.52
C TYR A 294 -2.60 12.57 12.56
N ASP A 295 -3.46 13.44 13.09
CA ASP A 295 -4.35 14.31 12.33
C ASP A 295 -4.05 15.77 12.68
N ALA A 296 -3.33 16.45 11.78
CA ALA A 296 -2.93 17.84 11.94
C ALA A 296 -3.93 18.83 11.33
N TYR A 297 -4.94 18.36 10.59
CA TYR A 297 -5.82 19.23 9.81
C TYR A 297 -7.31 19.08 10.16
N GLY A 298 -7.78 17.87 10.46
CA GLY A 298 -9.19 17.59 10.78
C GLY A 298 -10.18 17.75 9.63
N ASP A 299 -9.73 18.10 8.43
CA ASP A 299 -10.56 18.44 7.26
C ASP A 299 -10.30 17.53 6.04
N ARG A 300 -9.33 16.62 6.12
CA ARG A 300 -8.83 15.84 4.97
C ARG A 300 -8.45 14.42 5.34
N GLN A 301 -8.56 13.51 4.38
CA GLN A 301 -8.23 12.10 4.53
C GLN A 301 -7.66 11.53 3.23
N SER A 302 -6.80 10.52 3.34
CA SER A 302 -6.21 9.89 2.16
C SER A 302 -7.16 8.94 1.45
N LYS A 303 -7.20 9.06 0.12
CA LYS A 303 -8.01 8.21 -0.76
C LYS A 303 -7.21 7.59 -1.91
N MET A 304 -5.92 7.85 -1.98
CA MET A 304 -5.06 7.32 -3.02
C MET A 304 -3.64 7.12 -2.49
N THR A 305 -3.06 5.95 -2.75
CA THR A 305 -1.73 5.58 -2.31
C THR A 305 -0.76 6.26 -3.26
N PHE A 306 0.33 6.79 -2.72
CA PHE A 306 1.39 7.43 -3.49
C PHE A 306 2.69 6.66 -3.22
N LEU A 307 3.04 5.76 -4.14
CA LEU A 307 4.16 4.84 -4.00
C LEU A 307 5.32 5.26 -4.90
N LEU A 308 6.25 6.03 -4.34
CA LEU A 308 7.42 6.54 -5.05
C LEU A 308 8.55 5.50 -5.05
N ARG A 309 9.04 5.17 -6.25
CA ARG A 309 10.18 4.29 -6.48
C ARG A 309 11.50 5.07 -6.38
N LEU A 310 12.42 4.63 -5.51
CA LEU A 310 13.70 5.32 -5.32
C LEU A 310 14.87 4.67 -6.05
N ASN A 311 14.75 3.43 -6.51
CA ASN A 311 15.80 2.75 -7.25
C ASN A 311 15.25 1.70 -8.21
N ASP A 312 16.09 1.16 -9.10
CA ASP A 312 15.75 0.14 -10.10
C ASP A 312 16.86 -0.92 -10.33
N ASP A 313 17.90 -0.91 -9.49
CA ASP A 313 19.01 -1.87 -9.43
C ASP A 313 18.69 -3.13 -8.59
N PHE A 314 17.51 -3.73 -8.80
CA PHE A 314 17.06 -4.96 -8.10
C PHE A 314 16.22 -5.85 -9.03
N GLU A 315 15.97 -7.09 -8.62
CA GLU A 315 15.06 -8.01 -9.33
C GLU A 315 13.85 -8.40 -8.49
N GLY A 316 12.74 -8.75 -9.16
CA GLY A 316 11.45 -9.01 -8.51
C GLY A 316 10.81 -7.70 -8.04
N GLY A 317 10.14 -7.71 -6.89
CA GLY A 317 9.76 -6.46 -6.22
C GLY A 317 8.68 -5.62 -6.93
N ALA A 318 7.90 -6.21 -7.84
CA ALA A 318 6.75 -5.54 -8.46
C ALA A 318 5.68 -5.18 -7.41
N THR A 319 4.88 -4.16 -7.70
CA THR A 319 3.60 -3.97 -7.00
C THR A 319 2.55 -4.72 -7.81
N THR A 320 2.01 -5.80 -7.26
CA THR A 320 1.12 -6.71 -8.00
C THR A 320 -0.31 -6.53 -7.55
N TYR A 321 -1.20 -6.25 -8.49
CA TYR A 321 -2.63 -6.07 -8.25
C TYR A 321 -3.41 -7.33 -8.63
N PHE A 322 -4.35 -7.72 -7.78
CA PHE A 322 -5.26 -8.84 -8.02
C PHE A 322 -6.62 -8.28 -8.42
N VAL A 323 -7.01 -8.52 -9.67
CA VAL A 323 -8.28 -8.03 -10.25
C VAL A 323 -9.17 -9.22 -10.63
N PRO A 324 -10.50 -9.10 -10.53
CA PRO A 324 -11.39 -10.22 -10.81
C PRO A 324 -11.36 -10.60 -12.29
N SER A 325 -11.40 -11.89 -12.58
CA SER A 325 -11.62 -12.43 -13.93
C SER A 325 -13.12 -12.34 -14.32
N PRO A 326 -13.47 -12.37 -15.62
CA PRO A 326 -14.85 -12.66 -16.04
C PRO A 326 -15.41 -13.94 -15.40
N ASP A 327 -14.57 -14.96 -15.23
CA ASP A 327 -14.94 -16.24 -14.64
C ASP A 327 -14.86 -16.16 -13.10
N VAL A 328 -15.97 -16.53 -12.44
CA VAL A 328 -16.07 -16.51 -10.98
C VAL A 328 -15.11 -17.52 -10.36
N GLY A 329 -14.38 -17.09 -9.33
CA GLY A 329 -13.37 -17.87 -8.63
C GLY A 329 -11.97 -17.72 -9.19
N PHE A 330 -11.77 -16.92 -10.24
CA PHE A 330 -10.47 -16.66 -10.87
C PHE A 330 -10.09 -15.18 -10.77
N MET A 331 -8.80 -14.90 -10.66
CA MET A 331 -8.25 -13.55 -10.60
C MET A 331 -7.07 -13.40 -11.56
N HIS A 332 -6.85 -12.19 -12.07
CA HIS A 332 -5.61 -11.84 -12.76
C HIS A 332 -4.63 -11.17 -11.78
N ALA A 333 -3.37 -11.59 -11.82
CA ALA A 333 -2.28 -10.88 -11.18
C ALA A 333 -1.59 -9.97 -12.21
N ARG A 334 -1.63 -8.67 -11.96
CA ARG A 334 -1.07 -7.60 -12.81
C ARG A 334 0.09 -6.93 -12.09
N GLY A 335 1.31 -7.35 -12.40
CA GLY A 335 2.52 -6.76 -11.85
C GLY A 335 2.84 -5.41 -12.46
N VAL A 336 3.15 -4.41 -11.63
CA VAL A 336 3.61 -3.08 -12.04
C VAL A 336 5.01 -2.85 -11.50
N THR A 337 5.95 -2.72 -12.42
CA THR A 337 7.29 -2.19 -12.14
C THR A 337 7.35 -0.74 -12.61
N THR A 338 8.33 0.01 -12.09
CA THR A 338 8.45 1.44 -12.36
C THR A 338 9.92 1.83 -12.44
N PRO A 339 10.30 2.71 -13.37
CA PRO A 339 11.64 3.30 -13.37
C PRO A 339 11.90 4.09 -12.08
N ARG A 340 13.17 4.18 -11.65
CA ARG A 340 13.57 5.04 -10.53
C ARG A 340 13.00 6.45 -10.70
N GLY A 341 12.52 7.03 -9.60
CA GLY A 341 11.92 8.37 -9.58
C GLY A 341 10.48 8.45 -10.06
N SER A 342 9.85 7.32 -10.39
CA SER A 342 8.43 7.25 -10.76
C SER A 342 7.54 6.95 -9.56
N VAL A 343 6.25 7.29 -9.68
CA VAL A 343 5.25 7.08 -8.62
C VAL A 343 4.11 6.23 -9.15
N VAL A 344 3.76 5.17 -8.45
CA VAL A 344 2.49 4.45 -8.67
C VAL A 344 1.41 5.06 -7.78
N CYS A 345 0.31 5.50 -8.39
CA CYS A 345 -0.86 6.05 -7.72
C CYS A 345 -2.06 5.12 -7.91
N PHE A 346 -2.75 4.76 -6.83
CA PHE A 346 -3.94 3.91 -6.91
C PHE A 346 -4.92 4.12 -5.75
N PRO A 347 -6.24 3.98 -5.99
CA PRO A 347 -7.26 4.33 -5.01
C PRO A 347 -7.25 3.39 -3.79
N HIS A 348 -7.56 3.97 -2.63
CA HIS A 348 -7.86 3.25 -1.39
C HIS A 348 -8.81 4.09 -0.51
N GLY A 349 -9.00 3.66 0.73
CA GLY A 349 -9.57 4.48 1.79
C GLY A 349 -11.09 4.39 1.91
N ASP A 350 -11.78 4.16 0.79
CA ASP A 350 -13.12 3.59 0.76
C ASP A 350 -13.02 2.09 0.40
N ALA A 351 -13.88 1.24 0.95
CA ALA A 351 -13.84 -0.18 0.60
C ALA A 351 -14.15 -0.40 -0.90
N GLN A 352 -15.08 0.38 -1.45
CA GLN A 352 -15.36 0.42 -2.89
C GLN A 352 -14.15 0.97 -3.65
N GLY A 353 -13.71 0.27 -4.69
CA GLY A 353 -12.58 0.68 -5.53
C GLY A 353 -11.19 0.47 -4.91
N SER A 354 -11.09 0.08 -3.63
CA SER A 354 -9.81 -0.32 -3.03
C SER A 354 -9.22 -1.52 -3.76
N LEU A 355 -7.93 -1.43 -4.11
CA LEU A 355 -7.24 -2.48 -4.85
C LEU A 355 -6.56 -3.49 -3.92
N LEU A 356 -6.91 -4.77 -4.07
CA LEU A 356 -6.16 -5.87 -3.48
C LEU A 356 -4.80 -5.96 -4.16
N HIS A 357 -3.73 -5.79 -3.38
CA HIS A 357 -2.39 -5.75 -3.93
C HIS A 357 -1.34 -6.26 -2.95
N GLU A 358 -0.16 -6.58 -3.48
CA GLU A 358 1.01 -6.99 -2.74
C GLU A 358 2.27 -6.27 -3.24
N GLY A 359 3.30 -6.23 -2.42
CA GLY A 359 4.68 -6.05 -2.88
C GLY A 359 5.30 -7.41 -3.08
N SER A 360 5.40 -7.87 -4.33
CA SER A 360 5.97 -9.18 -4.66
C SER A 360 7.43 -9.28 -4.21
N ALA A 361 7.91 -10.50 -4.00
CA ALA A 361 9.22 -10.75 -3.41
C ALA A 361 10.37 -10.09 -4.19
N VAL A 362 11.31 -9.48 -3.48
CA VAL A 362 12.60 -9.09 -4.05
C VAL A 362 13.47 -10.34 -4.14
N THR A 363 14.07 -10.62 -5.29
CA THR A 363 14.90 -11.82 -5.49
C THR A 363 16.39 -11.52 -5.48
N ARG A 364 16.79 -10.30 -5.86
CA ARG A 364 18.19 -9.82 -5.83
C ARG A 364 18.22 -8.32 -5.58
N GLY A 365 19.25 -7.85 -4.87
CA GLY A 365 19.45 -6.43 -4.55
C GLY A 365 18.51 -5.94 -3.45
N TYR A 366 18.44 -4.62 -3.29
CA TYR A 366 17.56 -3.97 -2.33
C TYR A 366 16.57 -3.08 -3.06
N LYS A 367 15.28 -3.15 -2.71
CA LYS A 367 14.27 -2.23 -3.24
C LYS A 367 13.99 -1.14 -2.22
N TYR A 368 14.10 0.12 -2.66
CA TYR A 368 13.78 1.30 -1.87
C TYR A 368 12.54 2.00 -2.43
N ILE A 369 11.59 2.29 -1.55
CA ILE A 369 10.38 3.05 -1.90
C ILE A 369 10.01 4.02 -0.78
N VAL A 370 9.32 5.09 -1.15
CA VAL A 370 8.53 5.88 -0.21
C VAL A 370 7.06 5.57 -0.43
N ARG A 371 6.37 5.18 0.64
CA ARG A 371 4.92 5.16 0.67
C ARG A 371 4.40 6.35 1.45
N THR A 372 3.64 7.19 0.77
CA THR A 372 2.74 8.17 1.38
C THR A 372 1.37 8.08 0.71
N ASP A 373 0.50 9.04 0.95
CA ASP A 373 -0.86 9.04 0.43
C ASP A 373 -1.25 10.44 -0.04
N VAL A 374 -2.14 10.52 -1.03
CA VAL A 374 -2.74 11.76 -1.51
C VAL A 374 -3.97 12.07 -0.67
N LEU A 375 -4.01 13.28 -0.12
CA LEU A 375 -5.07 13.76 0.78
C LEU A 375 -6.17 14.44 -0.02
N TYR A 376 -7.42 14.16 0.32
CA TYR A 376 -8.62 14.73 -0.25
C TYR A 376 -9.49 15.35 0.84
N PRO A 377 -10.36 16.32 0.53
CA PRO A 377 -11.31 16.86 1.50
C PRO A 377 -12.18 15.74 2.08
N LEU A 378 -12.52 15.83 3.37
CA LEU A 378 -13.60 15.03 3.94
C LEU A 378 -14.90 15.37 3.21
N SER A 379 -15.63 14.36 2.75
CA SER A 379 -16.94 14.58 2.13
C SER A 379 -17.90 15.22 3.13
N THR A 380 -18.37 16.44 2.83
CA THR A 380 -19.45 17.09 3.57
C THR A 380 -20.76 16.38 3.23
N ASP A 381 -21.11 15.36 4.01
CA ASP A 381 -22.37 14.64 3.80
C ASP A 381 -23.56 15.59 4.02
N HIS A 382 -24.14 16.08 2.93
CA HIS A 382 -25.42 16.78 2.90
C HIS A 382 -26.52 15.73 3.14
N GLY A 383 -26.90 15.45 4.39
CA GLY A 383 -27.98 14.48 4.58
C GLY A 383 -28.32 13.95 5.97
N ARG A 384 -27.97 14.59 7.09
CA ARG A 384 -28.76 14.41 8.32
C ARG A 384 -29.85 15.47 8.39
N GLY A 385 -30.88 15.26 7.57
CA GLY A 385 -32.17 15.85 7.86
C GLY A 385 -32.58 15.42 9.27
N LYS A 386 -32.62 16.39 10.19
CA LYS A 386 -33.43 16.29 11.40
C LYS A 386 -34.87 16.05 10.92
N MET A 387 -35.36 14.83 11.01
CA MET A 387 -36.80 14.64 11.15
C MET A 387 -37.12 14.89 12.62
N THR A 388 -37.73 16.05 12.85
CA THR A 388 -38.60 16.34 13.99
C THR A 388 -39.75 15.37 14.05
#